data_AF-A0AAU3Z8A9-F1
#
_entry.id   AF-A0AAU3Z8A9-F1
#
_cell.length_a   1.000
_cell.length_b   1.000
_cell.length_c   1.000
_cell.angle_alpha   90.00
_cell.angle_beta   90.00
_cell.angle_gamma   90.00
#
_symmetry.space_group_name_H-M   'P 1'
#
loop_
_entity.id
_entity.type
_entity.pdbx_description
1 polymer ?
#
loop_
_entity_poly.entity_id
_entity_poly.type
_entity_poly.pdbx_seq_one_letter_code
_entity_poly.pdbx_strand_id
1 'polypeptide(L)'
;MNTALWQDRASRLLSSGVEAAIVVQCELDWLRPERLGLRNEIDEAVLTAQLRRGSSLRITRVILHNLPASTRAMADADAVAAAFDEWNYRLAATSALLSAPTSQVHRLIIPGDQTSVPVPDMVDLLEDSQWCDPQNADLTLRTVGATGATTPLTSYDVDLQGPFSDGDPSIHM
;
A
#
# COMPACT_ATOMS: atom_id res chain seq x y z
N MET A 1 5.06 -14.23 -8.05
CA MET A 1 5.81 -13.45 -7.04
C MET A 1 6.84 -14.31 -6.29
N ASN A 2 8.07 -13.81 -6.08
CA ASN A 2 9.15 -14.50 -5.36
C ASN A 2 9.17 -14.10 -3.86
N THR A 3 8.61 -14.94 -2.99
CA THR A 3 8.51 -14.69 -1.54
C THR A 3 9.86 -14.35 -0.88
N ALA A 4 10.93 -15.08 -1.21
CA ALA A 4 12.24 -14.88 -0.58
C ALA A 4 12.82 -13.50 -0.90
N LEU A 5 12.63 -13.01 -2.13
CA LEU A 5 13.05 -11.67 -2.51
C LEU A 5 12.30 -10.59 -1.73
N TRP A 6 10.98 -10.77 -1.55
CA TRP A 6 10.16 -9.85 -0.77
C TRP A 6 10.60 -9.79 0.69
N GLN A 7 10.84 -10.94 1.30
CA GLN A 7 11.31 -11.03 2.69
C GLN A 7 12.70 -10.41 2.86
N ASP A 8 13.64 -10.71 1.96
CA ASP A 8 14.99 -10.12 1.97
C ASP A 8 14.92 -8.59 1.91
N ARG A 9 14.19 -8.04 0.93
CA ARG A 9 14.08 -6.60 0.74
C ARG A 9 13.36 -5.90 1.90
N ALA A 10 12.31 -6.51 2.43
CA ALA A 10 11.60 -5.97 3.60
C ALA A 10 12.49 -5.95 4.86
N SER A 11 13.30 -6.98 5.07
CA SER A 11 14.22 -7.03 6.22
C SER A 11 15.26 -5.89 6.20
N ARG A 12 15.63 -5.43 5.00
CA ARG A 12 16.60 -4.35 4.79
C ARG A 12 16.06 -2.96 5.08
N LEU A 13 14.76 -2.77 5.24
CA LEU A 13 14.18 -1.46 5.58
C LEU A 13 14.76 -0.86 6.88
N LEU A 14 15.26 -1.70 7.78
CA LEU A 14 15.92 -1.27 9.01
C LEU A 14 17.39 -0.88 8.83
N SER A 15 18.01 -1.24 7.70
CA SER A 15 19.41 -0.91 7.40
C SER A 15 19.61 0.59 7.29
N SER A 16 20.58 1.14 8.04
CA SER A 16 20.89 2.57 8.05
C SER A 16 21.30 3.13 6.68
N GLY A 17 21.74 2.26 5.76
CA GLY A 17 22.07 2.65 4.38
C GLY A 17 20.86 2.86 3.48
N VAL A 18 19.67 2.40 3.88
CA VAL A 18 18.42 2.62 3.12
C VAL A 18 17.84 3.98 3.49
N GLU A 19 17.71 4.85 2.49
CA GLU A 19 17.17 6.21 2.60
C GLU A 19 15.68 6.29 2.21
N ALA A 20 15.27 5.46 1.26
CA ALA A 20 13.90 5.37 0.80
C ALA A 20 13.55 3.96 0.34
N ALA A 21 12.25 3.64 0.33
CA ALA A 21 11.72 2.40 -0.21
C ALA A 21 10.43 2.63 -0.98
N ILE A 22 10.24 1.83 -2.03
CA ILE A 22 8.99 1.73 -2.78
C ILE A 22 8.45 0.32 -2.59
N VAL A 23 7.19 0.20 -2.16
CA VAL A 23 6.50 -1.09 -1.98
C VAL A 23 5.24 -1.09 -2.84
N VAL A 24 5.19 -1.91 -3.89
CA VAL A 24 4.03 -2.01 -4.81
C VAL A 24 3.37 -3.39 -4.64
N GLN A 25 2.12 -3.40 -4.20
CA GLN A 25 1.34 -4.62 -3.99
C GLN A 25 -0.06 -4.46 -4.61
N CYS A 26 -0.09 -4.45 -5.93
CA CYS A 26 -1.28 -4.21 -6.73
C CYS A 26 -1.80 -5.47 -7.44
N GLU A 27 -1.08 -6.58 -7.48
CA GLU A 27 -1.62 -7.83 -8.03
C GLU A 27 -2.75 -8.39 -7.14
N LEU A 28 -3.78 -8.97 -7.76
CA LEU A 28 -4.88 -9.64 -7.03
C LEU A 28 -4.40 -10.84 -6.21
N ASP A 29 -3.23 -11.41 -6.50
CA ASP A 29 -2.66 -12.53 -5.74
C ASP A 29 -2.44 -12.15 -4.26
N TRP A 30 -2.20 -10.87 -3.95
CA TRP A 30 -2.05 -10.39 -2.56
C TRP A 30 -3.29 -10.55 -1.69
N LEU A 31 -4.46 -10.70 -2.31
CA LEU A 31 -5.73 -10.88 -1.60
C LEU A 31 -6.05 -12.35 -1.33
N ARG A 32 -5.23 -13.27 -1.86
CA ARG A 32 -5.41 -14.71 -1.64
C ARG A 32 -5.05 -15.11 -0.22
N PRO A 33 -5.77 -16.06 0.40
CA PRO A 33 -5.47 -16.54 1.75
C PRO A 33 -4.02 -17.01 1.93
N GLU A 34 -3.44 -17.64 0.91
CA GLU A 34 -2.07 -18.16 0.92
C GLU A 34 -1.01 -17.06 1.03
N ARG A 35 -1.38 -15.81 0.70
CA ARG A 35 -0.50 -14.64 0.80
C ARG A 35 -0.67 -13.85 2.09
N LEU A 36 -1.63 -14.20 2.96
CA LEU A 36 -1.88 -13.49 4.21
C LEU A 36 -0.61 -13.39 5.09
N GLY A 37 0.14 -14.48 5.22
CA GLY A 37 1.38 -14.51 6.00
C GLY A 37 2.41 -13.50 5.50
N LEU A 38 2.74 -13.56 4.20
CA LEU A 38 3.69 -12.63 3.59
C LEU A 38 3.18 -11.18 3.67
N ARG A 39 1.89 -10.94 3.42
CA ARG A 39 1.29 -9.61 3.53
C ARG A 39 1.49 -9.01 4.91
N ASN A 40 1.22 -9.81 5.96
CA ASN A 40 1.42 -9.39 7.35
C ASN A 40 2.89 -9.15 7.69
N GLU A 41 3.81 -9.99 7.21
CA GLU A 41 5.25 -9.77 7.38
C GLU A 41 5.72 -8.45 6.76
N ILE A 42 5.25 -8.13 5.55
CA ILE A 42 5.57 -6.86 4.89
C ILE A 42 4.95 -5.67 5.64
N ASP A 43 3.69 -5.79 6.07
CA ASP A 43 3.02 -4.77 6.89
C ASP A 43 3.79 -4.47 8.17
N GLU A 44 4.22 -5.52 8.88
CA GLU A 44 5.00 -5.41 10.11
C GLU A 44 6.39 -4.81 9.85
N ALA A 45 7.08 -5.23 8.79
CA ALA A 45 8.40 -4.71 8.44
C ALA A 45 8.35 -3.22 8.11
N VAL A 46 7.37 -2.79 7.31
CA VAL A 46 7.13 -1.38 7.01
C VAL A 46 6.86 -0.62 8.30
N LEU A 47 5.85 -1.02 9.08
CA LEU A 47 5.48 -0.37 10.33
C LEU A 47 6.67 -0.23 11.30
N THR A 48 7.41 -1.31 11.49
CA THR A 48 8.60 -1.35 12.36
C THR A 48 9.67 -0.40 11.87
N ALA A 49 9.94 -0.37 10.55
CA ALA A 49 10.90 0.54 9.99
C ALA A 49 10.49 2.00 10.19
N GLN A 50 9.22 2.34 10.00
CA GLN A 50 8.72 3.70 10.23
C GLN A 50 8.84 4.14 11.68
N LEU A 51 8.49 3.27 12.62
CA LEU A 51 8.59 3.56 14.05
C LEU A 51 10.06 3.75 14.50
N ARG A 52 10.98 2.94 13.97
CA ARG A 52 12.39 2.97 14.39
C ARG A 52 13.23 4.03 13.68
N ARG A 53 12.94 4.29 12.40
CA ARG A 53 13.71 5.21 11.56
C ARG A 53 13.07 6.59 11.45
N GLY A 54 11.77 6.70 11.68
CA GLY A 54 11.04 7.96 11.58
C GLY A 54 11.29 8.65 10.24
N SER A 55 11.61 9.94 10.28
CA SER A 55 11.87 10.76 9.08
C SER A 55 13.17 10.41 8.34
N SER A 56 14.05 9.56 8.90
CA SER A 56 15.27 9.12 8.21
C SER A 56 15.04 8.06 7.13
N LEU A 57 13.80 7.57 6.99
CA LEU A 57 13.40 6.63 5.96
C LEU A 57 12.08 7.07 5.33
N ARG A 58 12.07 7.26 4.01
CA ARG A 58 10.83 7.55 3.27
C ARG A 58 10.29 6.28 2.64
N ILE A 59 9.04 5.93 2.95
CA ILE A 59 8.39 4.76 2.36
C ILE A 59 7.20 5.22 1.52
N THR A 60 7.25 4.94 0.22
CA THR A 60 6.11 5.06 -0.68
C THR A 60 5.53 3.67 -0.88
N ARG A 61 4.25 3.49 -0.57
CA ARG A 61 3.55 2.22 -0.75
C ARG A 61 2.42 2.41 -1.74
N VAL A 62 2.25 1.47 -2.66
CA VAL A 62 1.22 1.50 -3.68
C VAL A 62 0.40 0.22 -3.60
N ILE A 63 -0.92 0.36 -3.44
CA ILE A 63 -1.89 -0.74 -3.36
C ILE A 63 -3.03 -0.50 -4.35
N LEU A 64 -3.89 -1.49 -4.58
CA LEU A 64 -5.10 -1.31 -5.39
C LEU A 64 -6.08 -0.30 -4.75
N HIS A 65 -6.60 0.63 -5.56
CA HIS A 65 -7.70 1.50 -5.15
C HIS A 65 -9.06 0.78 -5.11
N ASN A 66 -9.27 -0.13 -6.04
CA ASN A 66 -10.52 -0.85 -6.19
C ASN A 66 -10.23 -2.23 -6.79
N LEU A 67 -11.14 -3.18 -6.53
CA LEU A 67 -11.12 -4.46 -7.22
C LEU A 67 -11.49 -4.26 -8.70
N PRO A 68 -10.77 -4.89 -9.64
CA PRO A 68 -11.17 -4.97 -11.04
C PRO A 68 -12.56 -5.61 -11.19
N ALA A 69 -13.30 -5.21 -12.23
CA ALA A 69 -14.62 -5.80 -12.50
C ALA A 69 -14.56 -7.32 -12.75
N SER A 70 -13.43 -7.82 -13.28
CA SER A 70 -13.17 -9.23 -13.50
C SER A 70 -13.17 -10.06 -12.21
N THR A 71 -12.91 -9.45 -11.05
CA THR A 71 -12.95 -10.14 -9.75
C THR A 71 -14.32 -10.73 -9.45
N ARG A 72 -15.41 -10.12 -9.94
CA ARG A 72 -16.78 -10.59 -9.72
C ARG A 72 -17.06 -11.95 -10.37
N ALA A 73 -16.28 -12.34 -11.38
CA ALA A 73 -16.42 -13.62 -12.07
C ALA A 73 -15.62 -14.76 -11.39
N MET A 74 -14.86 -14.45 -10.34
CA MET A 74 -14.04 -15.44 -9.63
C MET A 74 -14.90 -16.29 -8.70
N ALA A 75 -14.53 -17.57 -8.54
CA ALA A 75 -15.23 -18.49 -7.65
C ALA A 75 -15.21 -18.04 -6.17
N ASP A 76 -14.21 -17.25 -5.79
CA ASP A 76 -13.97 -16.76 -4.43
C ASP A 76 -14.10 -15.23 -4.32
N ALA A 77 -14.93 -14.61 -5.18
CA ALA A 77 -15.11 -13.16 -5.26
C ALA A 77 -15.41 -12.50 -3.89
N ASP A 78 -16.29 -13.10 -3.08
CA ASP A 78 -16.65 -12.56 -1.76
C ASP A 78 -15.47 -12.58 -0.77
N ALA A 79 -14.65 -13.64 -0.81
CA ALA A 79 -13.47 -13.75 0.05
C ALA A 79 -12.40 -12.73 -0.36
N VAL A 80 -12.21 -12.52 -1.66
CA VAL A 80 -11.28 -11.50 -2.20
C VAL A 80 -11.76 -10.09 -1.85
N ALA A 81 -13.07 -9.82 -1.92
CA ALA A 81 -13.65 -8.55 -1.50
C ALA A 81 -13.44 -8.30 0.00
N ALA A 82 -13.74 -9.27 0.86
CA ALA A 82 -13.51 -9.14 2.29
C ALA A 82 -12.03 -8.90 2.62
N ALA A 83 -11.11 -9.63 1.98
CA ALA A 83 -9.67 -9.46 2.18
C ALA A 83 -9.17 -8.07 1.70
N PHE A 84 -9.76 -7.54 0.63
CA PHE A 84 -9.46 -6.21 0.12
C PHE A 84 -9.90 -5.11 1.10
N ASP A 85 -11.14 -5.20 1.59
CA ASP A 85 -11.70 -4.22 2.53
C ASP A 85 -10.95 -4.24 3.85
N GLU A 86 -10.71 -5.43 4.41
CA GLU A 86 -9.95 -5.62 5.65
C GLU A 86 -8.54 -5.02 5.54
N TRP A 87 -7.85 -5.25 4.42
CA TRP A 87 -6.50 -4.75 4.26
C TRP A 87 -6.44 -3.24 4.11
N ASN A 88 -7.32 -2.64 3.30
CA ASN A 88 -7.41 -1.18 3.16
C ASN A 88 -7.71 -0.53 4.52
N TYR A 89 -8.69 -1.07 5.27
CA TYR A 89 -9.02 -0.61 6.60
C TYR A 89 -7.81 -0.66 7.54
N ARG A 90 -7.09 -1.77 7.59
CA ARG A 90 -5.92 -1.96 8.46
C ARG A 90 -4.78 -0.99 8.13
N LEU A 91 -4.53 -0.73 6.85
CA LEU A 91 -3.51 0.25 6.42
C LEU A 91 -3.91 1.67 6.79
N ALA A 92 -5.17 2.03 6.57
CA ALA A 92 -5.68 3.35 6.91
C ALA A 92 -5.70 3.56 8.44
N ALA A 93 -6.04 2.53 9.22
CA ALA A 93 -6.06 2.58 10.68
C ALA A 93 -4.65 2.74 11.23
N THR A 94 -3.70 2.02 10.63
CA THR A 94 -2.27 2.16 10.94
C THR A 94 -1.80 3.59 10.69
N SER A 95 -2.15 4.19 9.54
CA SER A 95 -1.82 5.59 9.25
C SER A 95 -2.49 6.58 10.21
N ALA A 96 -3.69 6.28 10.71
CA ALA A 96 -4.41 7.14 11.64
C ALA A 96 -3.84 7.08 13.07
N LEU A 97 -3.36 5.90 13.50
CA LEU A 97 -2.89 5.65 14.86
C LEU A 97 -1.40 5.96 15.05
N LEU A 98 -0.61 6.03 13.98
CA LEU A 98 0.81 6.34 14.03
C LEU A 98 1.05 7.83 14.30
N SER A 99 1.66 8.16 15.44
CA SER A 99 2.13 9.52 15.76
C SER A 99 3.45 9.91 15.07
N ALA A 100 3.99 9.03 14.22
CA ALA A 100 5.24 9.21 13.48
C ALA A 100 4.96 9.61 12.03
N PRO A 101 5.96 10.08 11.24
CA PRO A 101 5.79 10.21 9.79
C PRO A 101 5.33 8.88 9.19
N THR A 102 4.11 8.85 8.66
CA THR A 102 3.49 7.64 8.13
C THR A 102 4.01 7.33 6.73
N SER A 103 3.78 6.10 6.29
CA SER A 103 4.13 5.70 4.93
C SER A 103 3.14 6.39 4.02
N GLN A 104 3.63 6.90 2.90
CA GLN A 104 2.74 7.46 1.89
C GLN A 104 2.11 6.27 1.18
N VAL A 105 0.90 5.90 1.61
CA VAL A 105 0.13 4.83 0.97
C VAL A 105 -0.73 5.45 -0.12
N HIS A 106 -0.47 5.02 -1.36
CA HIS A 106 -1.17 5.42 -2.57
C HIS A 106 -2.03 4.27 -3.06
N ARG A 107 -3.31 4.54 -3.27
CA ARG A 107 -4.27 3.65 -3.92
C ARG A 107 -4.25 3.91 -5.41
N LEU A 108 -3.73 2.97 -6.19
CA LEU A 108 -3.66 3.03 -7.63
C LEU A 108 -5.04 2.80 -8.25
N ILE A 109 -5.50 3.78 -9.02
CA ILE A 109 -6.76 3.70 -9.75
C ILE A 109 -6.52 2.85 -11.01
N ILE A 110 -7.25 1.75 -11.13
CA ILE A 110 -7.31 0.98 -12.37
C ILE A 110 -8.56 1.44 -13.14
N PRO A 111 -8.38 2.07 -14.32
CA PRO A 111 -9.50 2.40 -15.19
C PRO A 111 -10.37 1.17 -15.50
N GLY A 112 -11.68 1.35 -15.60
CA GLY A 112 -12.63 0.22 -15.75
C GLY A 112 -12.45 -0.61 -17.03
N ASP A 113 -11.74 -0.09 -18.03
CA ASP A 113 -11.36 -0.77 -19.27
C ASP A 113 -10.02 -1.53 -19.17
N GLN A 114 -9.29 -1.38 -18.07
CA GLN A 114 -8.01 -2.05 -17.84
C GLN A 114 -8.16 -3.29 -16.96
N THR A 115 -7.49 -4.36 -17.37
CA THR A 115 -7.48 -5.64 -16.63
C THR A 115 -6.20 -5.85 -15.83
N SER A 116 -5.22 -4.95 -15.95
CA SER A 116 -3.91 -5.08 -15.31
C SER A 116 -3.37 -3.75 -14.82
N VAL A 117 -2.48 -3.84 -13.85
CA VAL A 117 -1.79 -2.72 -13.20
C VAL A 117 -0.63 -2.25 -14.10
N PRO A 118 -0.42 -0.94 -14.31
CA PRO A 118 0.68 -0.39 -15.10
C PRO A 118 2.06 -0.44 -14.40
N VAL A 119 2.09 -0.78 -13.11
CA VAL A 119 3.32 -0.89 -12.30
C VAL A 119 3.50 -2.32 -11.81
N PRO A 120 4.70 -2.90 -11.89
CA PRO A 120 4.94 -4.25 -11.37
C PRO A 120 4.99 -4.26 -9.84
N ASP A 121 4.58 -5.37 -9.25
CA ASP A 121 4.71 -5.59 -7.82
C ASP A 121 6.17 -5.77 -7.42
N MET A 122 6.63 -4.98 -6.45
CA MET A 122 8.03 -4.97 -6.04
C MET A 122 8.24 -4.37 -4.64
N VAL A 123 9.42 -4.65 -4.08
CA VAL A 123 10.06 -3.81 -3.04
C VAL A 123 11.37 -3.31 -3.62
N ASP A 124 11.49 -2.01 -3.82
CA ASP A 124 12.73 -1.38 -4.23
C ASP A 124 13.27 -0.47 -3.13
N LEU A 125 14.60 -0.42 -3.02
CA LEU A 125 15.32 0.26 -1.96
C LEU A 125 16.30 1.26 -2.58
N LEU A 126 16.31 2.48 -2.03
CA LEU A 126 17.29 3.51 -2.35
C LEU A 126 18.44 3.41 -1.34
N GLU A 127 19.60 3.00 -1.83
CA GLU A 127 20.85 2.91 -1.07
C GLU A 127 21.95 3.67 -1.82
N ASP A 128 22.78 4.44 -1.12
CA ASP A 128 23.84 5.25 -1.74
C ASP A 128 23.33 6.12 -2.91
N SER A 129 22.16 6.74 -2.72
CA SER A 129 21.45 7.54 -3.73
C SER A 129 21.11 6.79 -5.04
N GLN A 130 21.06 5.46 -5.03
CA GLN A 130 20.69 4.64 -6.19
C GLN A 130 19.60 3.63 -5.84
N TRP A 131 18.59 3.54 -6.72
CA TRP A 131 17.57 2.51 -6.65
C TRP A 131 18.16 1.17 -7.10
N CYS A 132 17.73 0.07 -6.49
CA CYS A 132 18.16 -1.24 -6.94
C CYS A 132 17.55 -1.60 -8.30
N ASP A 133 16.37 -1.08 -8.60
CA ASP A 133 15.74 -1.13 -9.92
C ASP A 133 15.30 0.28 -10.37
N PRO A 134 16.22 1.09 -10.92
CA PRO A 134 15.93 2.48 -11.29
C PRO A 134 14.77 2.64 -12.27
N GLN A 135 14.55 1.66 -13.15
CA GLN A 135 13.50 1.74 -14.16
C GLN A 135 12.12 1.58 -13.53
N ASN A 136 11.95 0.57 -12.69
CA ASN A 136 10.67 0.33 -12.03
C ASN A 136 10.40 1.40 -10.96
N ALA A 137 11.42 1.85 -10.20
CA ALA A 137 11.28 2.96 -9.26
C ALA A 137 10.78 4.24 -9.95
N ASP A 138 11.43 4.63 -11.05
CA ASP A 138 11.06 5.82 -11.83
C ASP A 138 9.64 5.70 -12.41
N LEU A 139 9.26 4.53 -12.93
CA LEU A 139 7.91 4.26 -13.40
C LEU A 139 6.87 4.42 -12.27
N THR A 140 7.11 3.84 -11.10
CA THR A 140 6.20 3.93 -9.96
C THR A 140 6.09 5.36 -9.43
N LEU A 141 7.21 6.07 -9.27
CA LEU A 141 7.22 7.46 -8.78
C LEU A 141 6.51 8.40 -9.76
N ARG A 142 6.69 8.22 -11.08
CA ARG A 142 5.91 8.95 -12.09
C ARG A 142 4.42 8.65 -11.99
N THR A 143 4.05 7.40 -11.79
CA THR A 143 2.65 6.99 -11.65
C THR A 143 2.02 7.63 -10.40
N VAL A 144 2.73 7.62 -9.27
CA VAL A 144 2.29 8.28 -8.04
C VAL A 144 2.14 9.80 -8.22
N GLY A 145 3.07 10.43 -8.95
CA GLY A 145 3.03 11.88 -9.22
C GLY A 145 2.02 12.31 -10.29
N ALA A 146 1.46 11.38 -11.07
CA ALA A 146 0.52 11.69 -12.12
C ALA A 146 -0.88 12.01 -11.56
N THR A 147 -1.45 13.15 -11.98
CA THR A 147 -2.79 13.57 -11.57
C THR A 147 -3.84 12.52 -11.94
N GLY A 148 -4.62 12.08 -10.96
CA GLY A 148 -5.71 11.12 -11.16
C GLY A 148 -5.27 9.66 -11.31
N ALA A 149 -3.97 9.35 -11.22
CA ALA A 149 -3.49 7.97 -11.26
C ALA A 149 -3.58 7.26 -9.90
N THR A 150 -3.42 8.02 -8.80
CA THR A 150 -3.54 7.49 -7.45
C THR A 150 -4.38 8.39 -6.56
N THR A 151 -4.92 7.82 -5.49
CA THR A 151 -5.49 8.57 -4.36
C THR A 151 -4.72 8.23 -3.09
N PRO A 152 -4.44 9.21 -2.20
CA PRO A 152 -3.84 8.88 -0.92
C PRO A 152 -4.81 8.03 -0.08
N LEU A 153 -4.29 7.07 0.68
CA LEU A 153 -5.00 6.44 1.78
C LEU A 153 -4.73 7.26 3.04
N THR A 154 -5.79 7.65 3.74
CA THR A 154 -5.75 8.61 4.84
C THR A 154 -6.56 8.12 6.03
N SER A 155 -6.50 8.84 7.16
CA SER A 155 -7.35 8.54 8.32
C SER A 155 -8.84 8.70 8.05
N TYR A 156 -9.25 9.45 7.01
CA TYR A 156 -10.65 9.57 6.60
C TYR A 156 -11.22 8.26 6.03
N ASP A 157 -10.35 7.33 5.62
CA ASP A 157 -10.74 6.02 5.12
C ASP A 157 -11.05 5.03 6.27
N VAL A 158 -11.04 5.49 7.53
CA VAL A 158 -11.38 4.68 8.71
C VAL A 158 -12.40 5.40 9.58
N ASP A 159 -13.49 4.70 9.86
CA ASP A 159 -14.36 5.06 10.97
C ASP A 159 -13.79 4.51 12.28
N LEU A 160 -12.96 5.30 12.96
CA LEU A 160 -12.41 4.97 14.28
C LEU A 160 -13.38 5.23 15.44
N GLN A 161 -14.53 5.86 15.18
CA GLN A 161 -15.51 6.24 16.22
C GLN A 161 -16.71 5.28 16.27
N GLY A 162 -16.86 4.39 15.28
CA GLY A 162 -17.98 3.46 15.21
C GLY A 162 -19.30 4.18 14.88
N PRO A 163 -20.43 3.45 14.76
CA PRO A 163 -21.62 3.93 14.06
C PRO A 163 -22.51 4.86 14.91
N PHE A 164 -21.96 5.83 15.66
CA PHE A 164 -22.71 6.91 16.27
C PHE A 164 -21.88 8.20 16.42
N SER A 165 -22.07 9.14 15.50
CA SER A 165 -22.05 10.58 15.77
C SER A 165 -22.72 11.30 14.59
N ASP A 166 -24.02 11.57 14.71
CA ASP A 166 -24.66 12.65 13.95
C ASP A 166 -23.79 13.91 14.00
N GLY A 167 -23.55 14.53 12.85
CA GLY A 167 -23.04 15.90 12.78
C GLY A 167 -21.86 16.08 11.85
N ASP A 168 -22.04 15.81 10.56
CA ASP A 168 -21.36 16.61 9.54
C ASP A 168 -21.97 18.04 9.60
N PRO A 169 -21.24 19.07 10.05
CA PRO A 169 -21.75 20.44 10.05
C PRO A 169 -21.77 21.04 8.63
N SER A 170 -21.25 20.34 7.61
CA SER A 170 -21.12 20.86 6.25
C SER A 170 -22.31 20.55 5.32
N ILE A 171 -23.38 19.91 5.84
CA ILE A 171 -24.65 19.67 5.11
C ILE A 171 -25.75 20.70 5.49
N HIS A 172 -25.40 21.77 6.22
CA HIS A 172 -26.30 22.88 6.54
C HIS A 172 -25.75 24.26 6.12
N MET A 173 -25.28 24.38 4.87
CA MET A 173 -25.22 25.67 4.17
C MET A 173 -25.93 25.60 2.83
#